data_AF-A0A450XCI1-F1
#
_entry.id   AF-A0A450XCI1-F1
#
_cell.length_a   1.000
_cell.length_b   1.000
_cell.length_c   1.000
_cell.angle_alpha   90.00
_cell.angle_beta   90.00
_cell.angle_gamma   90.00
#
_symmetry.space_group_name_H-M   'P 1'
#
loop_
_entity.id
_entity.type
_entity.pdbx_description
1 polymer ?
#
loop_
_entity_poly.entity_id
_entity_poly.type
_entity_poly.pdbx_seq_one_letter_code
_entity_poly.pdbx_strand_id
1 'polypeptide(L)'
;MNELPEYIDGIPNISGAEDIVIEAARRRDAKDLRGNNPRFRELKSAFSIALHMQQPLIPGGGYELRTAEIVSNLKYMMDHQDIGDNHNAPVFHWCYKRMGEFIPQLVHEGKEPRVMLDYSGVLFHGLRNMGCHDVIDSLKNITCNEEYRRCVDWLGCTWGHAVAPSTPVQDYRLHVQAWQHHFAAIFGLEALSRVKGFSPAEMALPNHPDICYEFVKTLKDSGFTWVLIQEHTVENPKTGGGVEHPHIPHRLVARNSSGEVASIAAIIKTQGSDTKLVAQMQPYYEALSLEPQKLAEHMIPPLATQIGDGENGGVMMNEFPGKYMEAMRASSGTNTPAMNGTEYLENLFALGITEEDLPEIQPILQKRIWDRFESGAGPDKLARLIEELRKEDGGFHMEGGSWTNNISWVDGYDNVLDPMEKVSALFSDRMQDGGVSTGGSAYRNALFHLLMTQTSCYRYWGQGIWTDYAQELCRRAEETIKAC
;
A
#
# COMPACT_ATOMS: atom_id res chain seq x y z
N MET A 1 5.71 11.87 24.31
CA MET A 1 5.57 10.44 24.65
C MET A 1 4.48 9.89 23.76
N ASN A 2 4.69 8.74 23.11
CA ASN A 2 3.65 8.11 22.29
C ASN A 2 2.51 7.64 23.20
N GLU A 3 1.27 7.90 22.79
CA GLU A 3 0.06 7.55 23.55
C GLU A 3 -0.21 6.05 23.55
N LEU A 4 0.35 5.32 22.58
CA LEU A 4 0.26 3.87 22.45
C LEU A 4 1.64 3.22 22.65
N PRO A 5 1.75 2.13 23.42
CA PRO A 5 2.99 1.36 23.51
C PRO A 5 3.30 0.72 22.15
N GLU A 6 4.58 0.71 21.75
CA GLU A 6 5.02 0.11 20.49
C GLU A 6 4.87 -1.42 20.50
N TYR A 7 5.14 -2.05 21.65
CA TYR A 7 5.05 -3.49 21.86
C TYR A 7 4.25 -3.82 23.12
N ILE A 8 3.48 -4.90 23.08
CA ILE A 8 2.74 -5.46 24.20
C ILE A 8 3.01 -6.97 24.21
N ASP A 9 3.43 -7.52 25.35
CA ASP A 9 3.73 -8.96 25.49
C ASP A 9 4.76 -9.50 24.48
N GLY A 10 5.71 -8.64 24.06
CA GLY A 10 6.78 -9.02 23.12
C GLY A 10 6.40 -9.02 21.64
N ILE A 11 5.14 -8.69 21.30
CA ILE A 11 4.65 -8.57 19.92
C ILE A 11 4.24 -7.12 19.62
N PRO A 12 4.24 -6.69 18.33
CA PRO A 12 3.90 -5.32 17.98
C PRO A 12 2.45 -5.00 18.37
N ASN A 13 2.20 -3.75 18.76
CA ASN A 13 0.87 -3.29 19.11
C ASN A 13 0.02 -3.10 17.85
N ILE A 14 -0.75 -4.14 17.50
CA ILE A 14 -1.55 -4.23 16.26
C ILE A 14 -3.07 -4.29 16.51
N SER A 15 -3.52 -4.24 17.76
CA SER A 15 -4.94 -4.32 18.12
C SER A 15 -5.21 -3.82 19.55
N GLY A 16 -6.48 -3.51 19.84
CA GLY A 16 -6.96 -3.17 21.18
C GLY A 16 -7.11 -1.67 21.45
N ALA A 17 -6.85 -0.82 20.45
CA ALA A 17 -7.03 0.62 20.53
C ALA A 17 -7.83 1.16 19.33
N GLU A 18 -8.76 0.34 18.81
CA GLU A 18 -9.44 0.58 17.54
C GLU A 18 -10.10 1.97 17.49
N ASP A 19 -10.81 2.37 18.56
CA ASP A 19 -11.54 3.65 18.63
C ASP A 19 -10.62 4.87 18.54
N ILE A 20 -9.49 4.87 19.27
CA ILE A 20 -8.57 6.01 19.29
C ILE A 20 -7.79 6.09 17.97
N VAL A 21 -7.37 4.93 17.43
CA VAL A 21 -6.66 4.84 16.15
C VAL A 21 -7.55 5.30 15.00
N ILE A 22 -8.82 4.86 14.95
CA ILE A 22 -9.73 5.26 13.88
C ILE A 22 -10.13 6.73 13.99
N GLU A 23 -10.31 7.26 15.20
CA GLU A 23 -10.56 8.68 15.42
C GLU A 23 -9.41 9.53 14.85
N ALA A 24 -8.16 9.14 15.12
CA ALA A 24 -6.98 9.81 14.59
C ALA A 24 -6.90 9.72 13.06
N ALA A 25 -7.07 8.52 12.48
CA ALA A 25 -7.02 8.32 11.03
C ALA A 25 -8.10 9.11 10.28
N ARG A 26 -9.30 9.22 10.86
CA ARG A 26 -10.43 9.97 10.29
C ARG A 26 -10.35 11.48 10.52
N ARG A 27 -9.44 11.98 11.34
CA ARG A 27 -9.26 13.43 11.54
C ARG A 27 -8.97 14.15 10.21
N ARG A 28 -9.51 15.38 10.08
CA ARG A 28 -9.44 16.25 8.89
C ARG A 28 -9.25 17.72 9.32
N ASP A 29 -8.31 17.98 10.20
CA ASP A 29 -8.04 19.33 10.70
C ASP A 29 -7.41 20.23 9.64
N ALA A 30 -8.05 21.38 9.38
CA ALA A 30 -7.60 22.37 8.41
C ALA A 30 -6.20 22.96 8.72
N LYS A 31 -5.73 22.85 9.97
CA LYS A 31 -4.41 23.35 10.39
C LYS A 31 -3.24 22.50 9.85
N ASP A 32 -3.52 21.25 9.48
CA ASP A 32 -2.52 20.29 9.01
C ASP A 32 -2.65 19.95 7.53
N LEU A 33 -3.50 20.67 6.79
CA LEU A 33 -3.54 20.59 5.34
C LEU A 33 -2.16 20.92 4.77
N ARG A 34 -1.65 20.00 3.96
CA ARG A 34 -0.43 20.17 3.16
C ARG A 34 -0.72 21.03 1.93
N GLY A 35 -1.94 20.95 1.39
CA GLY A 35 -2.41 21.76 0.27
C GLY A 35 -3.11 23.06 0.69
N ASN A 36 -2.66 24.18 0.12
CA ASN A 36 -3.33 25.49 -0.03
C ASN A 36 -2.33 26.45 -0.71
N ASN A 37 -1.63 25.96 -1.73
CA ASN A 37 -0.58 26.68 -2.42
C ASN A 37 -1.24 27.72 -3.34
N PRO A 38 -1.07 29.03 -3.08
CA PRO A 38 -1.70 30.07 -3.89
C PRO A 38 -1.23 30.05 -5.34
N ARG A 39 -0.06 29.46 -5.61
CA ARG A 39 0.51 29.31 -6.96
C ARG A 39 0.06 28.04 -7.67
N PHE A 40 -0.78 27.19 -7.07
CA PHE A 40 -1.16 25.89 -7.66
C PHE A 40 -1.70 26.03 -9.09
N ARG A 41 -2.53 27.05 -9.35
CA ARG A 41 -3.10 27.34 -10.68
C ARG A 41 -2.08 27.91 -11.68
N GLU A 42 -0.94 28.39 -11.21
CA GLU A 42 0.13 28.96 -12.05
C GLU A 42 1.16 27.90 -12.46
N LEU A 43 1.15 26.75 -11.80
CA LEU A 43 2.06 25.65 -12.12
C LEU A 43 1.73 25.12 -13.53
N LYS A 44 2.79 24.78 -14.25
CA LYS A 44 2.68 24.12 -15.56
C LYS A 44 2.23 22.67 -15.37
N SER A 45 2.85 21.98 -14.43
CA SER A 45 2.67 20.56 -14.11
C SER A 45 3.29 20.28 -12.75
N ALA A 46 3.17 19.06 -12.25
CA ALA A 46 3.87 18.58 -11.07
C ALA A 46 4.24 17.10 -11.25
N PHE A 47 5.11 16.60 -10.37
CA PHE A 47 5.41 15.18 -10.30
C PHE A 47 5.43 14.66 -8.87
N SER A 48 5.18 13.36 -8.71
CA SER A 48 5.27 12.67 -7.44
C SER A 48 6.00 11.34 -7.59
N ILE A 49 6.68 10.93 -6.53
CA ILE A 49 7.26 9.60 -6.40
C ILE A 49 6.78 8.94 -5.11
N ALA A 50 6.58 7.63 -5.15
CA ALA A 50 6.44 6.80 -3.97
C ALA A 50 7.55 5.74 -3.94
N LEU A 51 8.06 5.49 -2.74
CA LEU A 51 8.94 4.36 -2.47
C LEU A 51 8.16 3.32 -1.67
N HIS A 52 8.01 2.15 -2.26
CA HIS A 52 7.44 0.97 -1.62
C HIS A 52 8.56 0.19 -0.92
N MET A 53 8.40 -0.17 0.36
CA MET A 53 9.44 -0.78 1.18
C MET A 53 8.87 -2.02 1.90
N GLN A 54 9.45 -3.19 1.63
CA GLN A 54 8.92 -4.47 2.09
C GLN A 54 10.02 -5.52 2.33
N GLN A 55 9.99 -6.13 3.51
CA GLN A 55 10.69 -7.40 3.79
C GLN A 55 9.79 -8.33 4.59
N PRO A 56 9.67 -9.62 4.21
CA PRO A 56 8.87 -10.57 4.96
C PRO A 56 9.57 -11.01 6.24
N LEU A 57 8.79 -11.59 7.15
CA LEU A 57 9.32 -12.48 8.19
C LEU A 57 9.42 -13.89 7.62
N ILE A 58 10.40 -14.66 8.08
CA ILE A 58 10.61 -16.05 7.68
C ILE A 58 10.94 -16.90 8.92
N PRO A 59 10.51 -18.17 8.97
CA PRO A 59 10.99 -19.14 9.97
C PRO A 59 12.42 -19.60 9.64
N GLY A 60 13.37 -18.65 9.65
CA GLY A 60 14.76 -18.83 9.22
C GLY A 60 15.81 -18.73 10.33
N GLY A 61 15.40 -18.50 11.59
CA GLY A 61 16.29 -18.39 12.75
C GLY A 61 16.73 -19.73 13.32
N GLY A 62 17.15 -20.68 12.47
CA GLY A 62 17.56 -22.03 12.90
C GLY A 62 17.70 -23.01 11.73
N TYR A 63 18.18 -24.23 12.01
CA TYR A 63 18.42 -25.26 10.99
C TYR A 63 17.16 -26.08 10.62
N GLU A 64 16.20 -26.20 11.54
CA GLU A 64 14.98 -26.98 11.34
C GLU A 64 13.76 -26.06 11.20
N LEU A 65 13.10 -26.11 10.04
CA LEU A 65 11.94 -25.26 9.72
C LEU A 65 10.85 -25.25 10.81
N ARG A 66 10.56 -26.41 11.42
CA ARG A 66 9.50 -26.55 12.43
C ARG A 66 9.78 -25.82 13.75
N THR A 67 11.05 -25.63 14.10
CA THR A 67 11.46 -25.06 15.38
C THR A 67 12.22 -23.74 15.23
N ALA A 68 12.58 -23.37 14.00
CA ALA A 68 13.28 -22.12 13.68
C ALA A 68 12.50 -20.90 14.19
N GLU A 69 13.23 -19.95 14.76
CA GLU A 69 12.68 -18.66 15.15
C GLU A 69 12.18 -17.89 13.90
N ILE A 70 11.08 -17.15 14.06
CA ILE A 70 10.59 -16.26 13.03
C ILE A 70 11.41 -14.97 13.09
N VAL A 71 12.16 -14.70 12.03
CA VAL A 71 13.08 -13.55 11.94
C VAL A 71 12.76 -12.72 10.70
N SER A 72 13.21 -11.47 10.68
CA SER A 72 13.22 -10.69 9.44
C SER A 72 14.06 -11.39 8.38
N ASN A 73 13.57 -11.46 7.14
CA ASN A 73 14.38 -11.90 6.01
C ASN A 73 15.65 -11.04 5.86
N LEU A 74 15.57 -9.73 6.11
CA LEU A 74 16.74 -8.85 6.11
C LEU A 74 17.79 -9.28 7.14
N LYS A 75 17.35 -9.72 8.34
CA LYS A 75 18.26 -10.28 9.36
C LYS A 75 18.92 -11.55 8.85
N TYR A 76 18.14 -12.48 8.29
CA TYR A 76 18.69 -13.69 7.72
C TYR A 76 19.74 -13.38 6.64
N MET A 77 19.46 -12.43 5.75
CA MET A 77 20.41 -11.99 4.73
C MET A 77 21.67 -11.37 5.35
N MET A 78 21.52 -10.55 6.39
CA MET A 78 22.65 -9.91 7.09
C MET A 78 23.58 -10.93 7.74
N ASP A 79 23.00 -11.99 8.33
CA ASP A 79 23.74 -13.07 9.01
C ASP A 79 24.39 -14.05 8.00
N HIS A 80 23.92 -14.08 6.75
CA HIS A 80 24.34 -15.03 5.71
C HIS A 80 24.69 -14.34 4.38
N GLN A 81 25.51 -13.29 4.43
CA GLN A 81 25.86 -12.47 3.26
C GLN A 81 26.63 -13.23 2.16
N ASP A 82 27.18 -14.41 2.47
CA ASP A 82 27.86 -15.30 1.55
C ASP A 82 26.91 -16.08 0.62
N ILE A 83 25.60 -16.05 0.90
CA ILE A 83 24.59 -16.80 0.13
C ILE A 83 23.93 -15.89 -0.91
N GLY A 84 24.18 -16.16 -2.20
CA GLY A 84 23.49 -15.51 -3.31
C GLY A 84 23.51 -13.97 -3.23
N ASP A 85 22.33 -13.35 -3.31
CA ASP A 85 22.17 -11.90 -3.28
C ASP A 85 22.11 -11.30 -1.86
N ASN A 86 22.37 -12.10 -0.82
CA ASN A 86 22.36 -11.64 0.57
C ASN A 86 23.41 -10.56 0.87
N HIS A 87 24.47 -10.48 0.07
CA HIS A 87 25.47 -9.41 0.13
C HIS A 87 24.87 -7.99 -0.04
N ASN A 88 23.63 -7.88 -0.55
CA ASN A 88 22.89 -6.61 -0.65
C ASN A 88 22.24 -6.16 0.67
N ALA A 89 22.23 -6.98 1.73
CA ALA A 89 21.55 -6.65 2.99
C ALA A 89 21.97 -5.30 3.62
N PRO A 90 23.27 -4.91 3.65
CA PRO A 90 23.65 -3.58 4.12
C PRO A 90 23.09 -2.44 3.26
N VAL A 91 22.92 -2.67 1.96
CA VAL A 91 22.34 -1.69 1.02
C VAL A 91 20.84 -1.58 1.25
N PHE A 92 20.14 -2.70 1.45
CA PHE A 92 18.72 -2.69 1.83
C PHE A 92 18.47 -1.91 3.11
N HIS A 93 19.28 -2.14 4.16
CA HIS A 93 19.22 -1.35 5.40
C HIS A 93 19.32 0.15 5.12
N TRP A 94 20.27 0.57 4.29
CA TRP A 94 20.41 1.98 3.92
C TRP A 94 19.23 2.49 3.06
N CYS A 95 18.69 1.68 2.14
CA CYS A 95 17.50 2.03 1.36
C CYS A 95 16.30 2.40 2.26
N TYR A 96 16.09 1.66 3.35
CA TYR A 96 15.03 1.95 4.34
C TYR A 96 15.30 3.20 5.18
N LYS A 97 16.55 3.66 5.25
CA LYS A 97 16.98 4.79 6.08
C LYS A 97 17.14 6.10 5.31
N ARG A 98 17.64 6.03 4.08
CA ARG A 98 18.27 7.14 3.34
C ARG A 98 17.42 8.39 3.16
N MET A 99 16.09 8.25 3.13
CA MET A 99 15.22 9.44 3.07
C MET A 99 15.33 10.30 4.33
N GLY A 100 15.65 9.69 5.48
CA GLY A 100 15.99 10.38 6.71
C GLY A 100 17.29 11.18 6.67
N GLU A 101 18.12 10.98 5.63
CA GLU A 101 19.37 11.72 5.39
C GLU A 101 19.16 12.75 4.27
N PHE A 102 18.51 12.36 3.17
CA PHE A 102 18.33 13.21 2.00
C PHE A 102 17.41 14.39 2.25
N ILE A 103 16.29 14.18 2.95
CA ILE A 103 15.30 15.23 3.22
C ILE A 103 15.91 16.35 4.07
N PRO A 104 16.51 16.07 5.25
CA PRO A 104 17.15 17.13 6.03
C PRO A 104 18.22 17.89 5.26
N GLN A 105 19.04 17.19 4.46
CA GLN A 105 20.04 17.85 3.63
C GLN A 105 19.40 18.82 2.62
N LEU A 106 18.42 18.37 1.85
CA LEU A 106 17.78 19.21 0.83
C LEU A 106 17.03 20.39 1.45
N VAL A 107 16.35 20.20 2.58
CA VAL A 107 15.70 21.29 3.32
C VAL A 107 16.73 22.32 3.79
N HIS A 108 17.88 21.90 4.32
CA HIS A 108 18.96 22.79 4.71
C HIS A 108 19.55 23.57 3.52
N GLU A 109 19.53 22.99 2.32
CA GLU A 109 19.90 23.66 1.06
C GLU A 109 18.81 24.64 0.54
N GLY A 110 17.70 24.82 1.28
CA GLY A 110 16.58 25.68 0.88
C GLY A 110 15.73 25.07 -0.24
N LYS A 111 15.73 23.74 -0.38
CA LYS A 111 14.92 22.99 -1.35
C LYS A 111 13.64 22.47 -0.71
N GLU A 112 12.70 22.08 -1.56
CA GLU A 112 11.37 21.60 -1.17
C GLU A 112 11.20 20.11 -1.56
N PRO A 113 11.97 19.18 -0.94
CA PRO A 113 11.87 17.77 -1.30
C PRO A 113 10.47 17.23 -1.04
N ARG A 114 10.04 16.28 -1.88
CA ARG A 114 8.81 15.50 -1.69
C ARG A 114 9.09 14.02 -1.94
N VAL A 115 8.43 13.18 -1.16
CA VAL A 115 8.41 11.72 -1.33
C VAL A 115 7.17 11.15 -0.66
N MET A 116 6.52 10.19 -1.31
CA MET A 116 5.52 9.34 -0.67
C MET A 116 6.20 8.06 -0.16
N LEU A 117 5.87 7.62 1.04
CA LEU A 117 6.47 6.42 1.65
C LEU A 117 5.40 5.39 1.98
N ASP A 118 5.61 4.17 1.47
CA ASP A 118 4.82 2.98 1.76
C ASP A 118 5.76 1.95 2.42
N TYR A 119 5.59 1.72 3.73
CA TYR A 119 6.35 0.73 4.49
C TYR A 119 5.36 -0.22 5.15
N SER A 120 5.53 -1.52 4.91
CA SER A 120 4.68 -2.52 5.54
C SER A 120 4.88 -2.60 7.05
N GLY A 121 3.85 -3.06 7.74
CA GLY A 121 3.91 -3.28 9.19
C GLY A 121 4.90 -4.37 9.59
N VAL A 122 5.06 -5.38 8.72
CA VAL A 122 5.99 -6.50 8.88
C VAL A 122 7.44 -6.05 8.74
N LEU A 123 7.73 -5.10 7.84
CA LEU A 123 9.05 -4.48 7.74
C LEU A 123 9.37 -3.67 9.01
N PHE A 124 8.42 -2.86 9.52
CA PHE A 124 8.63 -2.13 10.78
C PHE A 124 8.97 -3.08 11.94
N HIS A 125 8.22 -4.17 12.07
CA HIS A 125 8.50 -5.18 13.08
C HIS A 125 9.88 -5.83 12.87
N GLY A 126 10.19 -6.23 11.63
CA GLY A 126 11.47 -6.84 11.26
C GLY A 126 12.67 -5.96 11.60
N LEU A 127 12.62 -4.66 11.26
CA LEU A 127 13.66 -3.69 11.58
C LEU A 127 13.89 -3.55 13.09
N ARG A 128 12.80 -3.51 13.87
CA ARG A 128 12.89 -3.45 15.34
C ARG A 128 13.46 -4.73 15.93
N ASN A 129 12.95 -5.88 15.52
CA ASN A 129 13.36 -7.19 16.01
C ASN A 129 14.85 -7.46 15.72
N MET A 130 15.36 -7.03 14.56
CA MET A 130 16.77 -7.20 14.22
C MET A 130 17.71 -6.12 14.78
N GLY A 131 17.20 -5.16 15.56
CA GLY A 131 18.01 -4.12 16.20
C GLY A 131 18.34 -2.90 15.32
N CYS A 132 17.74 -2.77 14.13
CA CYS A 132 17.90 -1.61 13.23
C CYS A 132 17.08 -0.39 13.70
N HIS A 133 17.26 -0.01 14.97
CA HIS A 133 16.58 1.13 15.56
C HIS A 133 16.94 2.45 14.88
N ASP A 134 18.15 2.55 14.34
CA ASP A 134 18.63 3.73 13.63
C ASP A 134 17.78 4.09 12.41
N VAL A 135 17.27 3.08 11.68
CA VAL A 135 16.34 3.26 10.56
C VAL A 135 15.05 3.91 11.06
N ILE A 136 14.45 3.34 12.11
CA ILE A 136 13.19 3.84 12.67
C ILE A 136 13.37 5.25 13.25
N ASP A 137 14.50 5.54 13.90
CA ASP A 137 14.79 6.86 14.45
C ASP A 137 14.96 7.92 13.35
N SER A 138 15.62 7.56 12.23
CA SER A 138 15.69 8.39 11.02
C SER A 138 14.30 8.66 10.41
N LEU A 139 13.44 7.64 10.33
CA LEU A 139 12.07 7.79 9.84
C LEU A 139 11.21 8.64 10.80
N LYS A 140 11.37 8.48 12.13
CA LYS A 140 10.70 9.32 13.13
C LYS A 140 11.07 10.79 12.96
N ASN A 141 12.33 11.11 12.68
CA ASN A 141 12.75 12.48 12.44
C ASN A 141 11.99 13.11 11.26
N ILE A 142 11.97 12.48 10.09
CA ILE A 142 11.27 13.06 8.92
C ILE A 142 9.74 13.03 9.03
N THR A 143 9.20 12.21 9.91
CA THR A 143 7.74 12.03 10.10
C THR A 143 7.17 13.00 11.13
N CYS A 144 7.85 13.14 12.27
CA CYS A 144 7.34 13.84 13.45
C CYS A 144 7.91 15.27 13.59
N ASN A 145 9.07 15.56 12.99
CA ASN A 145 9.63 16.92 13.03
C ASN A 145 8.82 17.85 12.11
N GLU A 146 8.35 18.97 12.67
CA GLU A 146 7.56 19.97 11.94
C GLU A 146 8.29 20.55 10.72
N GLU A 147 9.62 20.62 10.75
CA GLU A 147 10.45 21.09 9.64
C GLU A 147 10.35 20.16 8.42
N TYR A 148 10.21 18.85 8.64
CA TYR A 148 10.27 17.84 7.59
C TYR A 148 8.92 17.23 7.23
N ARG A 149 7.90 17.32 8.10
CA ARG A 149 6.60 16.62 7.93
C ARG A 149 5.83 16.96 6.65
N ARG A 150 6.14 18.09 6.00
CA ARG A 150 5.57 18.45 4.68
C ARG A 150 6.28 17.76 3.50
N CYS A 151 7.51 17.31 3.70
CA CYS A 151 8.30 16.63 2.69
C CYS A 151 7.84 15.17 2.49
N VAL A 152 7.28 14.55 3.52
CA VAL A 152 6.88 13.14 3.51
C VAL A 152 5.37 13.01 3.53
N ASP A 153 4.83 12.21 2.61
CA ASP A 153 3.45 11.75 2.63
C ASP A 153 3.41 10.23 2.79
N TRP A 154 3.07 9.78 3.99
CA TRP A 154 2.92 8.36 4.27
C TRP A 154 1.64 7.82 3.61
N LEU A 155 1.79 6.73 2.87
CA LEU A 155 0.68 5.96 2.33
C LEU A 155 0.39 4.81 3.29
N GLY A 156 -0.89 4.61 3.61
CA GLY A 156 -1.31 3.39 4.29
C GLY A 156 -1.08 2.18 3.40
N CYS A 157 -0.79 1.05 4.03
CA CYS A 157 -0.73 -0.25 3.38
C CYS A 157 -1.17 -1.34 4.37
N THR A 158 -0.97 -2.60 4.01
CA THR A 158 -1.32 -3.74 4.85
C THR A 158 -0.17 -4.13 5.77
N TRP A 159 -0.48 -4.57 6.99
CA TRP A 159 0.58 -4.93 7.95
C TRP A 159 1.48 -6.04 7.40
N GLY A 160 0.93 -7.11 6.82
CA GLY A 160 1.69 -8.27 6.33
C GLY A 160 2.08 -8.19 4.85
N HIS A 161 1.86 -7.06 4.17
CA HIS A 161 1.97 -6.99 2.71
C HIS A 161 1.00 -7.96 1.99
N ALA A 162 -0.25 -7.94 2.44
CA ALA A 162 -1.35 -8.73 1.91
C ALA A 162 -1.92 -8.11 0.62
N VAL A 163 -2.11 -8.96 -0.40
CA VAL A 163 -2.59 -8.61 -1.73
C VAL A 163 -4.11 -8.77 -1.78
N ALA A 164 -4.83 -7.66 -1.96
CA ALA A 164 -6.29 -7.58 -1.79
C ALA A 164 -7.08 -8.62 -2.59
N PRO A 165 -6.78 -8.92 -3.87
CA PRO A 165 -7.50 -9.93 -4.64
C PRO A 165 -7.41 -11.37 -4.10
N SER A 166 -6.38 -11.69 -3.31
CA SER A 166 -6.08 -13.05 -2.85
C SER A 166 -6.15 -13.22 -1.33
N THR A 167 -6.60 -12.19 -0.60
CA THR A 167 -6.70 -12.22 0.86
C THR A 167 -8.18 -12.25 1.24
N PRO A 168 -8.61 -13.09 2.20
CA PRO A 168 -9.96 -13.04 2.73
C PRO A 168 -10.36 -11.62 3.11
N VAL A 169 -11.54 -11.19 2.69
CA VAL A 169 -11.99 -9.80 2.83
C VAL A 169 -11.96 -9.33 4.29
N GLN A 170 -12.40 -10.18 5.21
CA GLN A 170 -12.40 -9.89 6.64
C GLN A 170 -10.99 -9.66 7.19
N ASP A 171 -10.00 -10.43 6.72
CA ASP A 171 -8.62 -10.33 7.20
C ASP A 171 -7.89 -9.16 6.54
N TYR A 172 -8.25 -8.82 5.30
CA TYR A 172 -7.72 -7.61 4.66
C TYR A 172 -8.02 -6.35 5.48
N ARG A 173 -9.23 -6.26 6.04
CA ARG A 173 -9.59 -5.18 6.98
C ARG A 173 -8.72 -5.21 8.24
N LEU A 174 -8.48 -6.39 8.81
CA LEU A 174 -7.59 -6.53 9.98
C LEU A 174 -6.16 -6.08 9.66
N HIS A 175 -5.64 -6.42 8.47
CA HIS A 175 -4.33 -5.99 8.02
C HIS A 175 -4.17 -4.47 7.95
N VAL A 176 -5.18 -3.77 7.42
CA VAL A 176 -5.19 -2.31 7.32
C VAL A 176 -5.23 -1.67 8.71
N GLN A 177 -6.10 -2.18 9.59
CA GLN A 177 -6.22 -1.66 10.95
C GLN A 177 -4.97 -1.93 11.80
N ALA A 178 -4.39 -3.12 11.67
CA ALA A 178 -3.14 -3.50 12.34
C ALA A 178 -1.97 -2.60 11.91
N TRP A 179 -1.91 -2.23 10.62
CA TRP A 179 -0.92 -1.27 10.14
C TRP A 179 -1.10 0.09 10.80
N GLN A 180 -2.33 0.62 10.88
CA GLN A 180 -2.59 1.92 11.51
C GLN A 180 -2.23 1.93 13.00
N HIS A 181 -2.54 0.84 13.72
CA HIS A 181 -2.14 0.68 15.13
C HIS A 181 -0.62 0.72 15.28
N HIS A 182 0.08 -0.10 14.50
CA HIS A 182 1.53 -0.21 14.60
C HIS A 182 2.20 1.11 14.19
N PHE A 183 1.72 1.75 13.13
CA PHE A 183 2.18 3.06 12.68
C PHE A 183 1.99 4.12 13.76
N ALA A 184 0.80 4.22 14.36
CA ALA A 184 0.53 5.17 15.45
C ALA A 184 1.38 4.89 16.69
N ALA A 185 1.66 3.62 16.99
CA ALA A 185 2.50 3.25 18.12
C ALA A 185 3.97 3.64 17.91
N ILE A 186 4.46 3.63 16.67
CA ILE A 186 5.81 4.07 16.31
C ILE A 186 5.90 5.61 16.21
N PHE A 187 5.03 6.22 15.40
CA PHE A 187 5.14 7.63 14.98
C PHE A 187 4.18 8.60 15.68
N GLY A 188 3.18 8.08 16.40
CA GLY A 188 2.16 8.86 17.10
C GLY A 188 0.86 9.04 16.29
N LEU A 189 -0.23 9.32 17.01
CA LEU A 189 -1.56 9.54 16.43
C LEU A 189 -1.63 10.80 15.54
N GLU A 190 -0.84 11.82 15.86
CA GLU A 190 -0.71 13.05 15.04
C GLU A 190 -0.05 12.76 13.70
N ALA A 191 0.91 11.84 13.64
CA ALA A 191 1.45 11.36 12.37
C ALA A 191 0.42 10.55 11.58
N LEU A 192 -0.30 9.64 12.25
CA LEU A 192 -1.36 8.85 11.62
C LEU A 192 -2.47 9.74 11.04
N SER A 193 -2.82 10.84 11.70
CA SER A 193 -3.84 11.77 11.19
C SER A 193 -3.45 12.47 9.89
N ARG A 194 -2.18 12.39 9.45
CA ARG A 194 -1.75 12.88 8.12
C ARG A 194 -1.75 11.80 7.04
N VAL A 195 -1.94 10.53 7.38
CA VAL A 195 -2.00 9.43 6.41
C VAL A 195 -3.38 9.44 5.76
N LYS A 196 -3.44 9.83 4.47
CA LYS A 196 -4.70 9.94 3.71
C LYS A 196 -4.73 9.09 2.46
N GLY A 197 -3.56 8.83 1.88
CA GLY A 197 -3.39 7.93 0.74
C GLY A 197 -3.24 6.49 1.16
N PHE A 198 -3.61 5.58 0.26
CA PHE A 198 -3.37 4.14 0.41
C PHE A 198 -2.64 3.58 -0.81
N SER A 199 -1.62 2.75 -0.56
CA SER A 199 -0.86 2.00 -1.55
C SER A 199 -1.20 0.52 -1.42
N PRO A 200 -1.94 -0.08 -2.38
CA PRO A 200 -2.20 -1.51 -2.36
C PRO A 200 -0.90 -2.29 -2.54
N ALA A 201 -0.70 -3.36 -1.75
CA ALA A 201 0.42 -4.27 -1.95
C ALA A 201 0.44 -4.77 -3.40
N GLU A 202 1.63 -4.78 -4.01
CA GLU A 202 1.83 -5.15 -5.43
C GLU A 202 1.04 -4.27 -6.43
N MET A 203 0.58 -3.11 -5.94
CA MET A 203 -0.35 -2.23 -6.66
C MET A 203 -1.56 -3.00 -7.21
N ALA A 204 -2.00 -4.01 -6.43
CA ALA A 204 -3.01 -4.98 -6.85
C ALA A 204 -4.43 -4.48 -6.56
N LEU A 205 -5.19 -4.20 -7.60
CA LEU A 205 -6.59 -3.79 -7.51
C LEU A 205 -7.51 -5.01 -7.76
N PRO A 206 -8.43 -5.36 -6.84
CA PRO A 206 -9.43 -6.38 -7.09
C PRO A 206 -10.35 -5.98 -8.23
N ASN A 207 -10.53 -6.87 -9.21
CA ASN A 207 -11.47 -6.68 -10.30
C ASN A 207 -12.78 -7.47 -10.12
N HIS A 208 -12.82 -8.48 -9.25
CA HIS A 208 -14.09 -9.07 -8.80
C HIS A 208 -14.98 -8.01 -8.12
N PRO A 209 -16.23 -7.80 -8.57
CA PRO A 209 -17.10 -6.73 -8.07
C PRO A 209 -17.26 -6.68 -6.54
N ASP A 210 -17.59 -7.81 -5.92
CA ASP A 210 -17.83 -7.88 -4.47
C ASP A 210 -16.55 -7.60 -3.67
N ILE A 211 -15.40 -8.09 -4.13
CA ILE A 211 -14.10 -7.89 -3.47
C ILE A 211 -13.66 -6.44 -3.61
N CYS A 212 -13.82 -5.84 -4.80
CA CYS A 212 -13.48 -4.44 -5.02
C CYS A 212 -14.32 -3.50 -4.14
N TYR A 213 -15.62 -3.78 -4.01
CA TYR A 213 -16.49 -3.02 -3.12
C TYR A 213 -16.00 -3.06 -1.67
N GLU A 214 -15.71 -4.26 -1.15
CA GLU A 214 -15.22 -4.41 0.23
C GLU A 214 -13.82 -3.81 0.44
N PHE A 215 -12.97 -3.85 -0.58
CA PHE A 215 -11.67 -3.17 -0.59
C PHE A 215 -11.87 -1.66 -0.43
N VAL A 216 -12.64 -1.01 -1.31
CA VAL A 216 -12.90 0.44 -1.24
C VAL A 216 -13.58 0.81 0.07
N LYS A 217 -14.57 0.02 0.49
CA LYS A 217 -15.26 0.21 1.77
C LYS A 217 -14.29 0.17 2.95
N THR A 218 -13.40 -0.82 2.98
CA THR A 218 -12.36 -0.96 4.01
C THR A 218 -11.45 0.26 4.07
N LEU A 219 -11.05 0.81 2.91
CA LEU A 219 -10.22 2.01 2.87
C LEU A 219 -10.96 3.24 3.46
N LYS A 220 -12.20 3.47 3.04
CA LYS A 220 -13.00 4.60 3.54
C LYS A 220 -13.29 4.47 5.03
N ASP A 221 -13.69 3.29 5.46
CA ASP A 221 -13.98 3.01 6.86
C ASP A 221 -12.73 3.19 7.73
N SER A 222 -11.54 2.89 7.19
CA SER A 222 -10.25 3.10 7.86
C SER A 222 -9.75 4.55 7.80
N GLY A 223 -10.50 5.47 7.16
CA GLY A 223 -10.19 6.89 7.15
C GLY A 223 -9.25 7.35 6.03
N PHE A 224 -8.94 6.51 5.04
CA PHE A 224 -8.26 6.94 3.82
C PHE A 224 -9.21 7.74 2.92
N THR A 225 -8.68 8.66 2.12
CA THR A 225 -9.46 9.49 1.18
C THR A 225 -9.10 9.26 -0.27
N TRP A 226 -7.94 8.67 -0.53
CA TRP A 226 -7.49 8.40 -1.87
C TRP A 226 -6.64 7.13 -1.94
N VAL A 227 -6.58 6.53 -3.12
CA VAL A 227 -5.81 5.31 -3.40
C VAL A 227 -4.91 5.51 -4.62
N LEU A 228 -3.69 4.98 -4.56
CA LEU A 228 -2.81 4.91 -5.72
C LEU A 228 -3.13 3.63 -6.52
N ILE A 229 -3.38 3.76 -7.81
CA ILE A 229 -3.75 2.64 -8.68
C ILE A 229 -2.96 2.66 -9.98
N GLN A 230 -2.90 1.53 -10.68
CA GLN A 230 -2.22 1.46 -11.97
C GLN A 230 -3.17 1.70 -13.13
N GLU A 231 -2.67 2.43 -14.12
CA GLU A 231 -3.41 2.77 -15.33
C GLU A 231 -4.07 1.55 -15.99
N HIS A 232 -3.36 0.42 -16.09
CA HIS A 232 -3.86 -0.79 -16.76
C HIS A 232 -4.76 -1.68 -15.88
N THR A 233 -4.97 -1.33 -14.61
CA THR A 233 -5.85 -2.10 -13.70
C THR A 233 -7.28 -1.58 -13.67
N VAL A 234 -7.53 -0.47 -14.38
CA VAL A 234 -8.82 0.20 -14.45
C VAL A 234 -9.22 0.48 -15.88
N GLU A 235 -10.50 0.72 -16.09
CA GLU A 235 -11.10 1.03 -17.37
C GLU A 235 -12.15 2.13 -17.23
N ASN A 236 -12.47 2.74 -18.37
CA ASN A 236 -13.57 3.67 -18.52
C ASN A 236 -14.90 2.90 -18.46
N PRO A 237 -15.81 3.21 -17.52
CA PRO A 237 -17.06 2.46 -17.33
C PRO A 237 -18.04 2.58 -18.52
N LYS A 238 -17.89 3.57 -19.39
CA LYS A 238 -18.75 3.75 -20.56
C LYS A 238 -18.27 2.95 -21.77
N THR A 239 -16.96 2.89 -21.98
CA THR A 239 -16.37 2.30 -23.20
C THR A 239 -15.71 0.95 -22.96
N GLY A 240 -15.31 0.63 -21.73
CA GLY A 240 -14.44 -0.52 -21.41
C GLY A 240 -13.00 -0.33 -21.88
N GLY A 241 -12.63 0.86 -22.36
CA GLY A 241 -11.25 1.19 -22.76
C GLY A 241 -10.40 1.67 -21.58
N GLY A 242 -9.09 1.83 -21.80
CA GLY A 242 -8.17 2.37 -20.78
C GLY A 242 -8.43 3.84 -20.41
N VAL A 243 -7.69 4.33 -19.41
CA VAL A 243 -7.77 5.73 -18.95
C VAL A 243 -7.15 6.68 -19.99
N GLU A 244 -7.91 7.67 -20.44
CA GLU A 244 -7.48 8.62 -21.48
C GLU A 244 -6.56 9.73 -20.95
N HIS A 245 -6.74 10.15 -19.70
CA HIS A 245 -6.02 11.27 -19.09
C HIS A 245 -5.39 10.87 -17.75
N PRO A 246 -4.33 10.04 -17.72
CA PRO A 246 -3.80 9.46 -16.49
C PRO A 246 -3.19 10.50 -15.53
N HIS A 247 -2.88 11.72 -15.99
CA HIS A 247 -2.26 12.76 -15.15
C HIS A 247 -3.23 13.63 -14.34
N ILE A 248 -4.52 13.30 -14.34
CA ILE A 248 -5.52 13.90 -13.45
C ILE A 248 -6.08 12.84 -12.50
N PRO A 249 -6.58 13.23 -11.32
CA PRO A 249 -7.20 12.28 -10.42
C PRO A 249 -8.56 11.83 -10.97
N HIS A 250 -8.93 10.60 -10.62
CA HIS A 250 -10.16 9.95 -11.02
C HIS A 250 -10.97 9.58 -9.79
N ARG A 251 -12.24 9.19 -10.00
CA ARG A 251 -13.06 8.55 -8.97
C ARG A 251 -13.19 7.07 -9.29
N LEU A 252 -12.55 6.23 -8.47
CA LEU A 252 -12.75 4.78 -8.55
C LEU A 252 -14.11 4.44 -7.98
N VAL A 253 -14.99 3.88 -8.80
CA VAL A 253 -16.33 3.44 -8.42
C VAL A 253 -16.36 1.92 -8.32
N ALA A 254 -16.64 1.40 -7.13
CA ALA A 254 -16.77 -0.01 -6.86
C ALA A 254 -18.24 -0.35 -6.57
N ARG A 255 -18.80 -1.27 -7.38
CA ARG A 255 -20.19 -1.74 -7.25
C ARG A 255 -20.19 -3.24 -6.95
N ASN A 256 -21.00 -3.68 -5.99
CA ASN A 256 -21.15 -5.10 -5.67
C ASN A 256 -22.39 -5.72 -6.33
N SER A 257 -22.50 -7.05 -6.23
CA SER A 257 -23.60 -7.84 -6.77
C SER A 257 -24.95 -7.55 -6.10
N SER A 258 -24.94 -7.03 -4.87
CA SER A 258 -26.11 -6.54 -4.14
C SER A 258 -26.58 -5.14 -4.58
N GLY A 259 -25.83 -4.47 -5.46
CA GLY A 259 -26.16 -3.15 -5.99
C GLY A 259 -25.66 -1.99 -5.13
N GLU A 260 -24.89 -2.26 -4.07
CA GLU A 260 -24.24 -1.23 -3.25
C GLU A 260 -23.06 -0.63 -4.00
N VAL A 261 -22.75 0.63 -3.66
CA VAL A 261 -21.70 1.41 -4.31
C VAL A 261 -20.83 2.09 -3.27
N ALA A 262 -19.52 1.98 -3.44
CA ALA A 262 -18.53 2.79 -2.75
C ALA A 262 -17.63 3.46 -3.77
N SER A 263 -17.12 4.65 -3.45
CA SER A 263 -16.18 5.37 -4.31
C SER A 263 -15.07 6.03 -3.52
N ILE A 264 -13.91 6.20 -4.14
CA ILE A 264 -12.75 6.87 -3.55
C ILE A 264 -11.96 7.60 -4.64
N ALA A 265 -11.34 8.72 -4.30
CA ALA A 265 -10.43 9.41 -5.22
C ALA A 265 -9.23 8.50 -5.55
N ALA A 266 -8.77 8.55 -6.79
CA ALA A 266 -7.70 7.71 -7.29
C ALA A 266 -6.66 8.54 -8.02
N ILE A 267 -5.39 8.37 -7.65
CA ILE A 267 -4.25 8.87 -8.43
C ILE A 267 -3.73 7.71 -9.28
N ILE A 268 -3.52 7.97 -10.57
CA ILE A 268 -3.03 6.97 -11.50
C ILE A 268 -1.50 6.98 -11.49
N LYS A 269 -0.89 5.83 -11.22
CA LYS A 269 0.50 5.56 -11.54
C LYS A 269 0.62 5.48 -13.07
N THR A 270 1.35 6.43 -13.66
CA THR A 270 1.53 6.56 -15.10
C THR A 270 2.41 5.44 -15.67
N GLN A 271 2.35 5.26 -16.99
CA GLN A 271 3.13 4.23 -17.69
C GLN A 271 4.64 4.37 -17.44
N GLY A 272 5.24 3.22 -17.13
CA GLY A 272 6.66 3.09 -16.85
C GLY A 272 6.94 1.74 -16.21
N SER A 273 7.96 1.03 -16.72
CA SER A 273 8.46 -0.21 -16.14
C SER A 273 8.92 -0.01 -14.70
N ASP A 274 8.65 -1.01 -13.86
CA ASP A 274 9.28 -1.40 -12.59
C ASP A 274 10.49 -0.57 -12.14
N THR A 275 10.56 -0.24 -10.83
CA THR A 275 11.69 0.27 -10.00
C THR A 275 12.73 1.21 -10.65
N LYS A 276 13.35 0.81 -11.74
CA LYS A 276 14.33 1.54 -12.57
C LYS A 276 13.89 2.95 -12.95
N LEU A 277 12.61 3.16 -13.27
CA LEU A 277 12.16 4.48 -13.74
C LEU A 277 11.99 5.49 -12.59
N VAL A 278 11.50 5.04 -11.44
CA VAL A 278 11.50 5.85 -10.21
C VAL A 278 12.94 6.14 -9.78
N ALA A 279 13.83 5.14 -9.86
CA ALA A 279 15.25 5.30 -9.56
C ALA A 279 15.93 6.39 -10.42
N GLN A 280 15.46 6.61 -11.64
CA GLN A 280 15.99 7.66 -12.53
C GLN A 280 15.17 8.94 -12.53
N MET A 281 14.18 9.08 -11.63
CA MET A 281 13.27 10.23 -11.56
C MET A 281 12.57 10.52 -12.89
N GLN A 282 12.21 9.49 -13.66
CA GLN A 282 11.41 9.63 -14.89
C GLN A 282 10.15 10.51 -14.71
N PRO A 283 9.37 10.46 -13.59
CA PRO A 283 8.17 11.29 -13.48
C PRO A 283 8.47 12.79 -13.47
N TYR A 284 9.66 13.20 -13.03
CA TYR A 284 10.09 14.60 -13.15
C TYR A 284 10.24 15.00 -14.62
N TYR A 285 10.95 14.20 -15.41
CA TYR A 285 11.16 14.48 -16.83
C TYR A 285 9.88 14.36 -17.65
N GLU A 286 8.99 13.44 -17.28
CA GLU A 286 7.63 13.35 -17.82
C GLU A 286 6.86 14.64 -17.57
N ALA A 287 6.82 15.12 -16.32
CA ALA A 287 6.11 16.34 -15.96
C ALA A 287 6.60 17.58 -16.70
N LEU A 288 7.90 17.71 -17.01
CA LEU A 288 8.43 18.84 -17.80
C LEU A 288 7.78 18.96 -19.19
N SER A 289 7.30 17.84 -19.74
CA SER A 289 6.66 17.76 -21.06
C SER A 289 5.14 17.97 -21.03
N LEU A 290 4.52 17.94 -19.85
CA LEU A 290 3.07 18.08 -19.68
C LEU A 290 2.63 19.54 -19.67
N GLU A 291 1.40 19.80 -20.09
CA GLU A 291 0.78 21.13 -20.07
C GLU A 291 -0.50 21.11 -19.21
N PRO A 292 -0.95 22.26 -18.66
CA PRO A 292 -2.16 22.34 -17.85
C PRO A 292 -3.37 21.68 -18.52
N GLN A 293 -4.14 20.92 -17.75
CA GLN A 293 -5.30 20.16 -18.23
C GLN A 293 -6.61 20.71 -17.64
N LYS A 294 -7.71 20.54 -18.37
CA LYS A 294 -9.05 20.92 -17.89
C LYS A 294 -9.62 19.79 -17.02
N LEU A 295 -10.05 20.12 -15.81
CA LEU A 295 -10.82 19.26 -14.91
C LEU A 295 -12.02 20.04 -14.39
N ALA A 296 -13.23 19.56 -14.65
CA ALA A 296 -14.47 20.33 -14.51
C ALA A 296 -14.32 21.72 -15.18
N GLU A 297 -14.54 22.82 -14.45
CA GLU A 297 -14.38 24.18 -14.96
C GLU A 297 -13.01 24.82 -14.66
N HIS A 298 -12.05 24.03 -14.17
CA HIS A 298 -10.73 24.52 -13.78
C HIS A 298 -9.64 24.05 -14.74
N MET A 299 -8.65 24.91 -14.98
CA MET A 299 -7.35 24.51 -15.50
C MET A 299 -6.46 24.15 -14.31
N ILE A 300 -5.92 22.93 -14.32
CA ILE A 300 -5.10 22.38 -13.25
C ILE A 300 -3.73 21.92 -13.78
N PRO A 301 -2.67 21.98 -12.97
CA PRO A 301 -1.40 21.35 -13.34
C PRO A 301 -1.58 19.82 -13.32
N PRO A 302 -1.26 19.08 -14.39
CA PRO A 302 -1.25 17.62 -14.36
C PRO A 302 -0.17 17.09 -13.41
N LEU A 303 -0.38 15.89 -12.86
CA LEU A 303 0.54 15.21 -11.95
C LEU A 303 1.08 13.91 -12.58
N ALA A 304 2.37 13.87 -12.90
CA ALA A 304 3.06 12.63 -13.26
C ALA A 304 3.42 11.86 -11.98
N THR A 305 2.90 10.66 -11.80
CA THR A 305 3.05 9.89 -10.55
C THR A 305 3.61 8.51 -10.81
N GLN A 306 4.67 8.13 -10.08
CA GLN A 306 5.19 6.77 -10.10
C GLN A 306 5.48 6.22 -8.71
N ILE A 307 5.40 4.90 -8.59
CA ILE A 307 5.80 4.13 -7.41
C ILE A 307 6.73 3.00 -7.84
N GLY A 308 7.70 2.67 -7.00
CA GLY A 308 8.60 1.54 -7.19
C GLY A 308 9.13 1.03 -5.85
N ASP A 309 9.51 -0.25 -5.80
CA ASP A 309 10.27 -0.81 -4.69
C ASP A 309 11.52 0.04 -4.44
N GLY A 310 11.69 0.52 -3.21
CA GLY A 310 12.76 1.43 -2.82
C GLY A 310 14.06 0.72 -2.48
N GLU A 311 14.04 -0.60 -2.37
CA GLU A 311 15.18 -1.47 -2.12
C GLU A 311 15.57 -2.32 -3.34
N ASN A 312 14.63 -2.66 -4.25
CA ASN A 312 14.87 -3.70 -5.25
C ASN A 312 15.58 -3.19 -6.51
N GLY A 313 16.61 -3.93 -6.91
CA GLY A 313 17.34 -3.75 -8.16
C GLY A 313 18.51 -2.77 -8.06
N GLY A 314 19.60 -3.09 -8.79
CA GLY A 314 20.83 -2.30 -8.76
C GLY A 314 20.67 -0.83 -9.13
N VAL A 315 19.67 -0.49 -9.97
CA VAL A 315 19.38 0.92 -10.33
C VAL A 315 18.81 1.68 -9.12
N MET A 316 17.87 1.10 -8.39
CA MET A 316 17.29 1.73 -7.19
C MET A 316 18.32 1.87 -6.07
N MET A 317 19.18 0.87 -5.91
CA MET A 317 20.25 0.89 -4.93
C MET A 317 21.29 1.99 -5.22
N ASN A 318 21.71 2.13 -6.47
CA ASN A 318 22.90 2.91 -6.82
C ASN A 318 22.60 4.27 -7.49
N GLU A 319 21.56 4.36 -8.33
CA GLU A 319 21.28 5.58 -9.11
C GLU A 319 20.28 6.52 -8.43
N PHE A 320 19.27 5.97 -7.75
CA PHE A 320 18.23 6.77 -7.07
C PHE A 320 18.80 7.85 -6.14
N PRO A 321 19.81 7.59 -5.28
CA PRO A 321 20.34 8.62 -4.40
C PRO A 321 20.78 9.89 -5.13
N GLY A 322 21.59 9.74 -6.18
CA GLY A 322 22.05 10.88 -6.97
C GLY A 322 20.91 11.56 -7.73
N LYS A 323 20.04 10.76 -8.34
CA LYS A 323 18.94 11.26 -9.18
C LYS A 323 17.85 11.97 -8.40
N TYR A 324 17.48 11.46 -7.23
CA TYR A 324 16.57 12.12 -6.31
C TYR A 324 17.09 13.52 -5.92
N MET A 325 18.35 13.59 -5.49
CA MET A 325 18.97 14.86 -5.09
C MET A 325 19.04 15.86 -6.25
N GLU A 326 19.38 15.40 -7.46
CA GLU A 326 19.39 16.21 -8.69
C GLU A 326 18.00 16.77 -9.01
N ALA A 327 16.99 15.90 -9.07
CA ALA A 327 15.62 16.28 -9.41
C ALA A 327 15.02 17.26 -8.40
N MET A 328 15.17 17.02 -7.09
CA MET A 328 14.65 17.91 -6.06
C MET A 328 15.30 19.30 -6.10
N ARG A 329 16.62 19.37 -6.35
CA ARG A 329 17.32 20.66 -6.50
C ARG A 329 16.86 21.44 -7.72
N ALA A 330 16.60 20.73 -8.82
CA ALA A 330 16.20 21.32 -10.10
C ALA A 330 14.74 21.76 -10.13
N SER A 331 13.83 21.02 -9.48
CA SER A 331 12.39 21.29 -9.51
C SER A 331 11.92 22.31 -8.48
N SER A 332 12.60 22.42 -7.34
CA SER A 332 12.20 23.33 -6.24
C SER A 332 12.04 24.77 -6.71
N GLY A 333 10.90 25.39 -6.40
CA GLY A 333 10.60 26.77 -6.78
C GLY A 333 10.28 27.02 -8.27
N THR A 334 10.26 25.98 -9.10
CA THR A 334 9.94 26.08 -10.54
C THR A 334 8.42 25.98 -10.79
N ASN A 335 8.02 26.02 -12.07
CA ASN A 335 6.64 25.75 -12.46
C ASN A 335 6.33 24.24 -12.64
N THR A 336 7.31 23.36 -12.38
CA THR A 336 7.15 21.90 -12.37
C THR A 336 7.74 21.32 -11.08
N PRO A 337 7.17 21.64 -9.90
CA PRO A 337 7.69 21.17 -8.62
C PRO A 337 7.32 19.71 -8.35
N ALA A 338 8.02 19.10 -7.39
CA ALA A 338 7.56 17.87 -6.77
C ALA A 338 6.36 18.16 -5.86
N MET A 339 5.36 17.28 -5.83
CA MET A 339 4.16 17.42 -5.00
C MET A 339 3.67 16.06 -4.51
N ASN A 340 3.37 15.93 -3.23
CA ASN A 340 2.83 14.66 -2.70
C ASN A 340 1.35 14.48 -3.08
N GLY A 341 0.87 13.23 -3.11
CA GLY A 341 -0.51 12.91 -3.54
C GLY A 341 -1.58 13.60 -2.69
N THR A 342 -1.43 13.58 -1.36
CA THR A 342 -2.36 14.28 -0.45
C THR A 342 -2.28 15.79 -0.63
N GLU A 343 -1.07 16.35 -0.76
CA GLU A 343 -0.86 17.78 -1.03
C GLU A 343 -1.55 18.22 -2.34
N TYR A 344 -1.43 17.41 -3.39
CA TYR A 344 -2.04 17.68 -4.69
C TYR A 344 -3.58 17.68 -4.62
N LEU A 345 -4.17 16.66 -4.01
CA LEU A 345 -5.63 16.56 -3.87
C LEU A 345 -6.21 17.66 -2.98
N GLU A 346 -5.53 18.02 -1.90
CA GLU A 346 -5.97 19.13 -1.03
C GLU A 346 -5.93 20.48 -1.77
N ASN A 347 -4.92 20.71 -2.61
CA ASN A 347 -4.89 21.90 -3.48
C ASN A 347 -6.06 21.91 -4.47
N LEU A 348 -6.39 20.77 -5.09
CA LEU A 348 -7.53 20.65 -5.99
C LEU A 348 -8.85 20.94 -5.28
N PHE A 349 -9.07 20.34 -4.12
CA PHE A 349 -10.30 20.53 -3.34
C PHE A 349 -10.43 21.95 -2.78
N ALA A 350 -9.31 22.61 -2.48
CA ALA A 350 -9.31 24.04 -2.14
C ALA A 350 -9.77 24.94 -3.31
N LEU A 351 -9.75 24.46 -4.57
CA LEU A 351 -10.32 25.17 -5.71
C LEU A 351 -11.85 25.04 -5.82
N GLY A 352 -12.46 24.17 -5.00
CA GLY A 352 -13.89 23.83 -5.07
C GLY A 352 -14.22 22.60 -5.91
N ILE A 353 -13.20 21.90 -6.45
CA ILE A 353 -13.37 20.60 -7.10
C ILE A 353 -13.77 19.58 -6.04
N THR A 354 -14.73 18.70 -6.33
CA THR A 354 -15.13 17.60 -5.44
C THR A 354 -14.78 16.24 -6.02
N GLU A 355 -15.00 15.15 -5.26
CA GLU A 355 -14.80 13.79 -5.75
C GLU A 355 -15.71 13.48 -6.96
N GLU A 356 -16.90 14.07 -7.00
CA GLU A 356 -17.90 13.91 -8.06
C GLU A 356 -17.49 14.56 -9.39
N ASP A 357 -16.62 15.57 -9.34
CA ASP A 357 -16.07 16.24 -10.54
C ASP A 357 -14.98 15.40 -11.21
N LEU A 358 -14.45 14.38 -10.53
CA LEU A 358 -13.40 13.51 -11.06
C LEU A 358 -14.00 12.50 -12.05
N PRO A 359 -13.33 12.23 -13.20
CA PRO A 359 -13.80 11.23 -14.14
C PRO A 359 -13.90 9.85 -13.49
N GLU A 360 -15.00 9.16 -13.75
CA GLU A 360 -15.23 7.83 -13.20
C GLU A 360 -14.38 6.77 -13.90
N ILE A 361 -13.82 5.88 -13.09
CA ILE A 361 -13.15 4.66 -13.52
C ILE A 361 -13.67 3.49 -12.70
N GLN A 362 -13.53 2.29 -13.24
CA GLN A 362 -13.84 1.04 -12.55
C GLN A 362 -12.71 0.03 -12.77
N PRO A 363 -12.62 -1.04 -11.97
CA PRO A 363 -11.65 -2.10 -12.23
C PRO A 363 -11.81 -2.71 -13.62
N ILE A 364 -10.70 -3.12 -14.21
CA ILE A 364 -10.67 -3.70 -15.56
C ILE A 364 -11.59 -4.92 -15.70
N LEU A 365 -12.14 -5.12 -16.90
CA LEU A 365 -13.08 -6.18 -17.31
C LEU A 365 -14.49 -6.08 -16.72
N GLN A 366 -14.76 -5.16 -15.81
CA GLN A 366 -16.09 -5.05 -15.19
C GLN A 366 -17.18 -4.56 -16.16
N LYS A 367 -16.84 -3.87 -17.24
CA LYS A 367 -17.80 -3.39 -18.25
C LYS A 367 -18.58 -4.54 -18.85
N ARG A 368 -17.89 -5.65 -19.12
CA ARG A 368 -18.50 -6.89 -19.64
C ARG A 368 -19.48 -7.52 -18.66
N ILE A 369 -19.22 -7.39 -17.36
CA ILE A 369 -20.16 -7.79 -16.31
C ILE A 369 -21.36 -6.85 -16.33
N TRP A 370 -21.13 -5.54 -16.19
CA TRP A 370 -22.20 -4.56 -16.01
C TRP A 370 -23.11 -4.37 -17.23
N ASP A 371 -22.64 -4.71 -18.43
CA ASP A 371 -23.49 -4.74 -19.64
C ASP A 371 -24.53 -5.86 -19.63
N ARG A 372 -24.29 -6.93 -18.85
CA ARG A 372 -25.12 -8.14 -18.82
C ARG A 372 -25.72 -8.44 -17.45
N PHE A 373 -25.25 -7.76 -16.40
CA PHE A 373 -25.66 -7.99 -15.03
C PHE A 373 -26.68 -6.95 -14.55
N GLU A 374 -27.82 -7.42 -14.07
CA GLU A 374 -28.81 -6.58 -13.39
C GLU A 374 -28.32 -6.22 -11.99
N SER A 375 -28.17 -4.93 -11.68
CA SER A 375 -27.72 -4.48 -10.36
C SER A 375 -28.65 -4.99 -9.25
N GLY A 376 -28.09 -5.58 -8.19
CA GLY A 376 -28.87 -6.17 -7.09
C GLY A 376 -29.34 -7.62 -7.33
N ALA A 377 -28.91 -8.25 -8.43
CA ALA A 377 -29.20 -9.65 -8.74
C ALA A 377 -28.55 -10.66 -7.77
N GLY A 378 -27.59 -10.23 -6.95
CA GLY A 378 -26.95 -11.03 -5.91
C GLY A 378 -25.79 -11.91 -6.40
N PRO A 379 -25.01 -12.46 -5.45
CA PRO A 379 -23.71 -13.10 -5.72
C PRO A 379 -23.83 -14.37 -6.58
N ASP A 380 -24.89 -15.17 -6.39
CA ASP A 380 -25.10 -16.40 -7.18
C ASP A 380 -25.27 -16.13 -8.68
N LYS A 381 -25.97 -15.05 -9.04
CA LYS A 381 -26.13 -14.64 -10.43
C LYS A 381 -24.81 -14.08 -10.98
N LEU A 382 -24.04 -13.37 -10.15
CA LEU A 382 -22.75 -12.82 -10.56
C LEU A 382 -21.75 -13.95 -10.86
N ALA A 383 -21.67 -14.94 -9.98
CA ALA A 383 -20.80 -16.11 -10.15
C ALA A 383 -21.11 -16.87 -11.45
N ARG A 384 -22.40 -17.08 -11.76
CA ARG A 384 -22.81 -17.71 -13.04
C ARG A 384 -22.37 -16.89 -14.25
N LEU A 385 -22.56 -15.57 -14.23
CA LEU A 385 -22.16 -14.70 -15.33
C LEU A 385 -20.63 -14.67 -15.53
N ILE A 386 -19.86 -14.64 -14.44
CA ILE A 386 -18.39 -14.70 -14.50
C ILE A 386 -17.94 -16.00 -15.18
N GLU A 387 -18.55 -17.13 -14.84
CA GLU A 387 -18.24 -18.43 -15.44
C GLU A 387 -18.62 -18.49 -16.94
N GLU A 388 -19.73 -17.85 -17.33
CA GLU A 388 -20.11 -17.70 -18.75
C GLU A 388 -19.07 -16.86 -19.51
N LEU A 389 -18.67 -15.71 -18.95
CA LEU A 389 -17.68 -14.82 -19.57
C LEU A 389 -16.30 -15.48 -19.70
N ARG A 390 -15.88 -16.29 -18.71
CA ARG A 390 -14.64 -17.11 -18.78
C ARG A 390 -14.68 -18.14 -19.91
N LYS A 391 -15.85 -18.75 -20.18
CA LYS A 391 -16.01 -19.73 -21.28
C LYS A 391 -16.01 -19.06 -22.66
N GLU A 392 -16.54 -17.84 -22.75
CA GLU A 392 -16.57 -17.07 -24.00
C GLU A 392 -15.18 -16.58 -24.41
N ASP A 393 -14.33 -16.24 -23.44
CA ASP A 393 -13.03 -15.63 -23.67
C ASP A 393 -12.02 -16.08 -22.61
N GLY A 394 -11.00 -16.82 -23.04
CA GLY A 394 -9.93 -17.30 -22.15
C GLY A 394 -9.06 -16.18 -21.56
N GLY A 395 -9.18 -14.93 -22.04
CA GLY A 395 -8.55 -13.77 -21.44
C GLY A 395 -9.37 -13.10 -20.32
N PHE A 396 -10.60 -13.54 -20.07
CA PHE A 396 -11.43 -12.98 -18.99
C PHE A 396 -11.10 -13.62 -17.65
N HIS A 397 -10.81 -12.80 -16.64
CA HIS A 397 -10.26 -13.24 -15.37
C HIS A 397 -10.71 -12.29 -14.22
N MET A 398 -10.80 -12.78 -12.98
CA MET A 398 -11.35 -12.05 -11.82
C MET A 398 -10.43 -12.11 -10.58
N GLU A 399 -9.16 -12.38 -10.79
CA GLU A 399 -8.10 -12.54 -9.79
C GLU A 399 -7.35 -11.22 -9.50
N GLY A 400 -7.86 -10.09 -10.01
CA GLY A 400 -7.27 -8.75 -9.88
C GLY A 400 -6.25 -8.39 -10.96
N GLY A 401 -5.79 -7.14 -10.96
CA GLY A 401 -4.67 -6.67 -11.78
C GLY A 401 -3.54 -6.14 -10.88
N SER A 402 -2.28 -6.43 -11.22
CA SER A 402 -1.07 -6.14 -10.43
C SER A 402 0.04 -5.57 -11.32
N TRP A 403 1.05 -4.93 -10.73
CA TRP A 403 2.19 -4.39 -11.50
C TRP A 403 3.09 -5.48 -12.06
N THR A 404 3.03 -6.67 -11.47
CA THR A 404 3.86 -7.80 -11.87
C THR A 404 3.41 -8.44 -13.19
N ASN A 405 2.22 -8.11 -13.72
CA ASN A 405 1.59 -8.49 -15.03
C ASN A 405 1.61 -9.98 -15.46
N ASN A 406 2.51 -10.81 -14.94
CA ASN A 406 2.85 -12.16 -15.35
C ASN A 406 2.84 -13.15 -14.18
N ILE A 407 2.67 -12.67 -12.93
CA ILE A 407 2.61 -13.52 -11.73
C ILE A 407 1.14 -13.65 -11.31
N SER A 408 0.60 -14.87 -11.41
CA SER A 408 -0.69 -15.19 -10.78
C SER A 408 -0.48 -15.30 -9.28
N TRP A 409 -1.26 -14.55 -8.50
CA TRP A 409 -1.29 -14.65 -7.03
C TRP A 409 -2.17 -15.80 -6.53
N VAL A 410 -2.86 -16.49 -7.46
CA VAL A 410 -3.86 -17.51 -7.19
C VAL A 410 -3.49 -18.83 -7.84
N ASP A 411 -3.29 -18.85 -9.15
CA ASP A 411 -3.08 -20.10 -9.90
C ASP A 411 -1.76 -20.78 -9.52
N GLY A 412 -1.85 -22.05 -9.15
CA GLY A 412 -0.68 -22.87 -8.81
C GLY A 412 -0.17 -22.69 -7.37
N TYR A 413 -0.88 -21.94 -6.52
CA TYR A 413 -0.54 -21.74 -5.11
C TYR A 413 -1.57 -22.31 -4.13
N ASP A 414 -2.35 -23.33 -4.53
CA ASP A 414 -3.32 -24.02 -3.67
C ASP A 414 -2.68 -24.52 -2.36
N ASN A 415 -1.42 -24.95 -2.45
CA ASN A 415 -0.60 -25.40 -1.32
C ASN A 415 -0.29 -24.31 -0.27
N VAL A 416 -0.52 -23.04 -0.61
CA VAL A 416 -0.39 -21.87 0.28
C VAL A 416 -1.75 -21.29 0.61
N LEU A 417 -2.63 -21.15 -0.38
CA LEU A 417 -3.93 -20.50 -0.22
C LEU A 417 -4.92 -21.37 0.59
N ASP A 418 -4.98 -22.69 0.36
CA ASP A 418 -5.90 -23.55 1.13
C ASP A 418 -5.60 -23.55 2.63
N PRO A 419 -4.33 -23.68 3.10
CA PRO A 419 -4.01 -23.53 4.52
C PRO A 419 -4.33 -22.13 5.05
N MET A 420 -4.05 -21.09 4.27
CA MET A 420 -4.30 -19.70 4.64
C MET A 420 -5.80 -19.43 4.87
N GLU A 421 -6.67 -19.89 3.98
CA GLU A 421 -8.13 -19.81 4.12
C GLU A 421 -8.63 -20.57 5.36
N LYS A 422 -8.09 -21.76 5.64
CA LYS A 422 -8.44 -22.53 6.85
C LYS A 422 -8.06 -21.79 8.12
N VAL A 423 -6.89 -21.18 8.16
CA VAL A 423 -6.43 -20.39 9.31
C VAL A 423 -7.29 -19.13 9.47
N SER A 424 -7.66 -18.46 8.37
CA SER A 424 -8.59 -17.33 8.39
C SER A 424 -9.94 -17.71 9.01
N ALA A 425 -10.56 -18.78 8.50
CA ALA A 425 -11.85 -19.25 8.99
C ALA A 425 -11.80 -19.64 10.47
N LEU A 426 -10.71 -20.30 10.90
CA LEU A 426 -10.49 -20.64 12.31
C LEU A 426 -10.31 -19.39 13.19
N PHE A 427 -9.58 -18.38 12.71
CA PHE A 427 -9.44 -17.11 13.42
C PHE A 427 -10.79 -16.42 13.58
N SER A 428 -11.59 -16.33 12.51
CA SER A 428 -12.94 -15.75 12.56
C SER A 428 -13.80 -16.45 13.61
N ASP A 429 -13.91 -17.78 13.55
CA ASP A 429 -14.73 -18.57 14.47
C ASP A 429 -14.29 -18.38 15.94
N ARG A 430 -12.98 -18.45 16.22
CA ARG A 430 -12.48 -18.48 17.60
C ARG A 430 -12.26 -17.10 18.21
N MET A 431 -11.78 -16.14 17.43
CA MET A 431 -11.34 -14.85 17.94
C MET A 431 -12.42 -13.78 17.76
N GLN A 432 -13.06 -13.73 16.59
CA GLN A 432 -14.09 -12.74 16.29
C GLN A 432 -15.45 -13.19 16.82
N ASP A 433 -15.95 -14.33 16.36
CA ASP A 433 -17.28 -14.84 16.75
C ASP A 433 -17.29 -15.37 18.20
N GLY A 434 -16.14 -15.87 18.68
CA GLY A 434 -15.93 -16.24 20.08
C GLY A 434 -15.92 -15.07 21.07
N GLY A 435 -15.95 -13.81 20.58
CA GLY A 435 -16.02 -12.62 21.43
C GLY A 435 -14.74 -12.35 22.25
N VAL A 436 -13.58 -12.76 21.75
CA VAL A 436 -12.29 -12.50 22.41
C VAL A 436 -11.98 -11.01 22.30
N SER A 437 -11.62 -10.37 23.42
CA SER A 437 -11.29 -8.95 23.43
C SER A 437 -10.06 -8.65 22.56
N THR A 438 -10.18 -7.66 21.66
CA THR A 438 -9.09 -7.21 20.78
C THR A 438 -7.87 -6.69 21.52
N GLY A 439 -8.05 -6.21 22.76
CA GLY A 439 -6.98 -5.79 23.66
C GLY A 439 -6.32 -6.92 24.45
N GLY A 440 -6.87 -8.14 24.41
CA GLY A 440 -6.30 -9.31 25.09
C GLY A 440 -5.02 -9.83 24.43
N SER A 441 -4.15 -10.43 25.23
CA SER A 441 -2.91 -11.07 24.74
C SER A 441 -3.19 -12.21 23.76
N ALA A 442 -4.21 -13.02 24.03
CA ALA A 442 -4.66 -14.12 23.18
C ALA A 442 -5.02 -13.64 21.77
N TYR A 443 -5.90 -12.64 21.65
CA TYR A 443 -6.32 -12.08 20.36
C TYR A 443 -5.14 -11.50 19.59
N ARG A 444 -4.31 -10.68 20.25
CA ARG A 444 -3.17 -10.04 19.59
C ARG A 444 -2.15 -11.06 19.08
N ASN A 445 -1.88 -12.10 19.87
CA ASN A 445 -0.98 -13.17 19.47
C ASN A 445 -1.53 -13.96 18.28
N ALA A 446 -2.82 -14.32 18.31
CA ALA A 446 -3.49 -14.98 17.21
C ALA A 446 -3.51 -14.11 15.93
N LEU A 447 -3.79 -12.81 16.08
CA LEU A 447 -3.80 -11.85 14.97
C LEU A 447 -2.40 -11.73 14.36
N PHE A 448 -1.37 -11.56 15.18
CA PHE A 448 0.02 -11.50 14.71
C PHE A 448 0.37 -12.72 13.84
N HIS A 449 0.00 -13.92 14.30
CA HIS A 449 0.25 -15.15 13.53
C HIS A 449 -0.59 -15.23 12.26
N LEU A 450 -1.86 -14.87 12.29
CA LEU A 450 -2.72 -14.80 11.10
C LEU A 450 -2.10 -13.88 10.04
N LEU A 451 -1.75 -12.65 10.40
CA LEU A 451 -1.27 -11.65 9.44
C LEU A 451 0.08 -12.06 8.82
N MET A 452 0.91 -12.85 9.51
CA MET A 452 2.15 -13.38 8.93
C MET A 452 1.91 -14.39 7.83
N THR A 453 0.82 -15.17 7.86
CA THR A 453 0.57 -16.20 6.83
C THR A 453 0.16 -15.60 5.49
N GLN A 454 -0.35 -14.37 5.49
CA GLN A 454 -1.03 -13.73 4.37
C GLN A 454 -0.14 -12.78 3.55
N THR A 455 1.19 -12.84 3.74
CA THR A 455 2.10 -12.02 2.95
C THR A 455 2.20 -12.50 1.49
N SER A 456 2.27 -11.55 0.54
CA SER A 456 2.48 -11.86 -0.88
C SER A 456 3.84 -12.51 -1.14
N CYS A 457 4.84 -12.24 -0.31
CA CYS A 457 6.23 -12.65 -0.55
C CYS A 457 6.38 -14.17 -0.70
N TYR A 458 5.54 -14.97 -0.03
CA TYR A 458 5.60 -16.43 -0.15
C TYR A 458 5.15 -16.98 -1.50
N ARG A 459 4.47 -16.16 -2.31
CA ARG A 459 4.07 -16.49 -3.68
C ARG A 459 4.91 -15.73 -4.72
N TYR A 460 5.44 -14.56 -4.37
CA TYR A 460 6.25 -13.74 -5.26
C TYR A 460 7.53 -14.45 -5.73
N TRP A 461 8.25 -15.11 -4.82
CA TRP A 461 9.53 -15.75 -5.11
C TRP A 461 9.41 -17.15 -5.75
N GLY A 462 8.21 -17.60 -6.04
CA GLY A 462 7.96 -18.93 -6.60
C GLY A 462 7.81 -20.04 -5.56
N GLN A 463 7.61 -21.25 -6.07
CA GLN A 463 7.51 -22.48 -5.29
C GLN A 463 8.84 -22.85 -4.60
N GLY A 464 8.76 -23.65 -3.53
CA GLY A 464 9.92 -24.19 -2.80
C GLY A 464 9.97 -23.69 -1.37
N ILE A 465 11.14 -23.27 -0.89
CA ILE A 465 11.33 -22.90 0.52
C ILE A 465 10.38 -21.79 0.98
N TRP A 466 10.03 -20.84 0.10
CA TRP A 466 9.08 -19.76 0.41
C TRP A 466 7.65 -20.27 0.62
N THR A 467 7.21 -21.26 -0.16
CA THR A 467 5.91 -21.90 0.05
C THR A 467 5.92 -22.83 1.26
N ASP A 468 7.07 -23.47 1.57
CA ASP A 468 7.24 -24.26 2.80
C ASP A 468 7.17 -23.37 4.05
N TYR A 469 7.75 -22.15 3.99
CA TYR A 469 7.60 -21.14 5.04
C TYR A 469 6.14 -20.77 5.26
N ALA A 470 5.38 -20.55 4.19
CA ALA A 470 3.96 -20.22 4.27
C ALA A 470 3.16 -21.33 4.98
N GLN A 471 3.39 -22.59 4.60
CA GLN A 471 2.73 -23.74 5.20
C GLN A 471 3.07 -23.89 6.68
N GLU A 472 4.34 -23.71 7.03
CA GLU A 472 4.79 -23.79 8.42
C GLU A 472 4.18 -22.67 9.27
N LEU A 473 4.09 -21.44 8.74
CA LEU A 473 3.44 -20.34 9.44
C LEU A 473 1.93 -20.56 9.59
N CYS A 474 1.26 -21.14 8.59
CA CYS A 474 -0.14 -21.56 8.73
C CYS A 474 -0.33 -22.57 9.86
N ARG A 475 0.55 -23.59 9.93
CA ARG A 475 0.52 -24.58 11.02
C ARG A 475 0.70 -23.94 12.39
N ARG A 476 1.67 -23.03 12.55
CA ARG A 476 1.92 -22.31 13.81
C ARG A 476 0.77 -21.38 14.19
N ALA A 477 0.15 -20.71 13.21
CA ALA A 477 -1.02 -19.89 13.43
C ALA A 477 -2.22 -20.73 13.90
N GLU A 478 -2.46 -21.89 13.27
CA GLU A 478 -3.51 -22.83 13.68
C GLU A 478 -3.32 -23.31 15.12
N GLU A 479 -2.09 -23.68 15.51
CA GLU A 479 -1.77 -24.08 16.89
C GLU A 479 -1.99 -22.93 17.89
N THR A 480 -1.56 -21.72 17.53
CA THR A 480 -1.72 -20.54 18.37
C THR A 480 -3.19 -20.20 18.60
N ILE A 481 -4.01 -20.23 17.54
CA ILE A 481 -5.43 -19.92 17.62
C ILE A 481 -6.18 -20.98 18.45
N LYS A 482 -5.82 -22.26 18.32
CA LYS A 482 -6.44 -23.35 19.10
C LYS A 482 -6.06 -23.35 20.59
N ALA A 483 -4.92 -22.78 20.94
CA ALA A 483 -4.43 -22.71 22.30
C ALA A 483 -5.06 -21.55 23.11
N CYS A 484 -5.68 -20.59 22.43
CA CYS A 484 -6.45 -19.50 23.01
C CYS A 484 -7.89 -19.96 23.28
#